data_AF-A0A972KZ83-F1
#
_entry.id   AF-A0A972KZ83-F1
#
_cell.length_a   1.000
_cell.length_b   1.000
_cell.length_c   1.000
_cell.angle_alpha   90.00
_cell.angle_beta   90.00
_cell.angle_gamma   90.00
#
_symmetry.space_group_name_H-M   'P 1'
#
loop_
_entity.id
_entity.type
_entity.pdbx_description
1 polymer ?
#
loop_
_entity_poly.entity_id
_entity_poly.type
_entity_poly.pdbx_seq_one_letter_code
_entity_poly.pdbx_strand_id
1 'polypeptide(L)' 'MKFVGENILEFTDRFPDDHSCLAYLSEQKWADGFKCKKCGHSKFTIRK' A
#
# COMPACT_ATOMS: atom_id res chain seq x y z
N MET A 1 4.16 -8.38 -20.34
CA MET A 1 4.11 -8.55 -18.87
C MET A 1 2.86 -9.34 -18.54
N LYS A 2 2.99 -10.61 -18.12
CA LYS A 2 1.84 -11.44 -17.73
C LYS A 2 1.60 -11.23 -16.23
N PHE A 3 0.53 -10.53 -15.87
CA PHE A 3 0.04 -10.54 -14.49
C PHE A 3 -0.62 -11.91 -14.27
N VAL A 4 0.07 -12.80 -13.56
CA VAL A 4 -0.52 -14.03 -13.06
C VAL A 4 -1.34 -13.60 -11.85
N GLY A 5 -2.67 -13.62 -11.96
CA GLY A 5 -3.54 -13.22 -10.86
C GLY A 5 -3.22 -14.06 -9.63
N GLU A 6 -2.94 -13.40 -8.51
CA GLU A 6 -2.82 -14.07 -7.21
C GLU A 6 -4.17 -14.73 -6.88
N ASN A 7 -4.10 -15.95 -6.35
CA ASN A 7 -5.28 -16.68 -5.94
C ASN A 7 -5.91 -15.96 -4.75
N ILE A 8 -7.21 -15.65 -4.81
CA ILE A 8 -7.92 -14.90 -3.74
C ILE A 8 -7.77 -15.60 -2.39
N LEU A 9 -7.68 -16.93 -2.36
CA LEU A 9 -7.45 -17.71 -1.13
C LEU A 9 -6.12 -17.34 -0.44
N GLU A 10 -5.03 -17.24 -1.20
CA GLU A 10 -3.71 -16.82 -0.68
C GLU A 10 -3.72 -15.37 -0.20
N PHE A 11 -4.50 -14.51 -0.86
CA PHE A 11 -4.64 -13.11 -0.46
C PHE A 11 -5.41 -12.99 0.86
N THR A 12 -6.48 -13.76 1.03
CA THR A 12 -7.27 -13.81 2.27
C THR A 12 -6.49 -14.47 3.41
N ASP A 13 -5.62 -15.45 3.13
CA ASP A 13 -4.73 -16.06 4.13
C ASP A 13 -3.64 -15.07 4.59
N ARG A 14 -3.02 -14.34 3.66
CA ARG A 14 -2.03 -13.28 3.99
C ARG A 14 -2.66 -12.06 4.67
N PHE A 15 -3.90 -11.73 4.33
CA PHE A 15 -4.62 -10.55 4.85
C PHE A 15 -5.96 -10.98 5.47
N PRO A 16 -5.93 -11.61 6.66
CA PRO A 16 -7.16 -12.03 7.35
C PRO A 16 -7.96 -10.84 7.89
N ASP A 17 -7.28 -9.73 8.18
CA ASP A 17 -7.87 -8.52 8.76
C ASP A 17 -7.50 -7.28 7.95
N ASP A 18 -8.40 -6.30 7.92
CA ASP A 18 -8.19 -5.00 7.28
C ASP A 18 -6.93 -4.30 7.82
N HIS A 19 -6.61 -4.48 9.11
CA HIS A 19 -5.44 -3.86 9.72
C HIS A 19 -4.12 -4.38 9.13
N SER A 20 -4.00 -5.69 8.90
CA SER A 20 -2.83 -6.31 8.27
C SER A 20 -2.69 -5.90 6.81
N CYS A 21 -3.82 -5.81 6.10
CA CYS A 21 -3.87 -5.28 4.73
C CYS A 21 -3.39 -3.83 4.67
N LEU A 22 -3.92 -2.97 5.53
CA LEU A 22 -3.56 -1.55 5.58
C LEU A 22 -2.10 -1.33 6.00
N ALA A 23 -1.58 -2.13 6.94
CA ALA A 23 -0.18 -2.08 7.35
C ALA A 23 0.75 -2.43 6.18
N TYR A 24 0.49 -3.56 5.50
CA TYR A 24 1.26 -3.97 4.33
C TYR A 24 1.20 -2.93 3.20
N LEU A 25 0.01 -2.39 2.92
CA LEU A 25 -0.16 -1.33 1.92
C LEU A 25 0.60 -0.05 2.31
N SER A 26 0.57 0.31 3.59
CA SER A 26 1.29 1.45 4.16
C SER A 26 2.80 1.29 3.95
N GLU A 27 3.34 0.15 4.36
CA GLU A 27 4.76 -0.19 4.20
C GLU A 27 5.17 -0.17 2.73
N GLN A 28 4.43 -0.85 1.86
CA GLN A 28 4.74 -0.88 0.43
C GLN A 28 4.61 0.50 -0.24
N LYS A 29 3.63 1.30 0.19
CA LYS A 29 3.37 2.64 -0.38
C LYS A 29 4.41 3.67 0.05
N TRP A 30 4.99 3.51 1.24
CA TRP A 30 5.93 4.48 1.83
C TRP A 30 7.36 3.94 1.98
N ALA A 31 7.65 2.72 1.52
CA ALA A 31 8.99 2.13 1.52
C ALA A 31 10.02 3.00 0.78
N ASP A 32 9.64 3.61 -0.34
CA ASP A 32 10.49 4.53 -1.13
C ASP A 32 10.34 6.01 -0.68
N GLY A 33 9.65 6.23 0.44
CA GLY A 33 9.23 7.53 0.92
C GLY A 33 7.83 7.93 0.44
N PHE A 34 7.21 8.87 1.14
CA PHE A 34 5.96 9.46 0.68
C PHE A 34 6.22 10.26 -0.59
N LYS A 35 5.42 10.02 -1.64
CA LYS A 35 5.40 10.86 -2.85
C LYS A 35 3.96 11.14 -3.23
N CYS A 36 3.59 12.42 -3.24
CA CYS A 36 2.26 12.82 -3.66
C CYS A 36 2.07 12.55 -5.16
N LYS A 37 1.07 11.75 -5.56
CA LYS A 37 0.78 11.51 -7.00
C LYS A 37 0.38 12.78 -7.76
N LYS A 38 -0.15 13.80 -7.07
CA LYS A 38 -0.57 15.06 -7.71
C LYS A 38 0.58 16.03 -7.97
N CYS A 39 1.51 16.18 -7.02
CA CYS A 39 2.56 17.20 -7.11
C CYS A 39 3.99 16.64 -7.05
N GLY A 40 4.17 15.34 -6.81
CA GLY A 40 5.48 14.70 -6.75
C GLY A 40 6.31 15.04 -5.50
N HIS A 41 5.78 15.84 -4.58
CA HIS A 41 6.49 16.23 -3.36
C HIS A 41 6.46 15.12 -2.31
N SER A 42 7.54 15.04 -1.54
CA SER A 42 7.71 14.09 -0.43
C SER A 42 7.38 14.62 0.95
N LYS A 43 7.01 15.91 1.05
CA LYS A 43 6.55 16.52 2.29
C LYS A 43 5.03 16.37 2.41
N PHE A 44 4.58 15.79 3.50
CA PHE A 44 3.17 15.88 3.90
C PHE A 44 2.99 17.04 4.89
N THR A 45 1.83 17.67 4.89
CA THR A 45 1.45 18.68 5.89
C THR A 45 0.22 18.18 6.62
N ILE A 46 0.25 18.23 7.95
CA ILE A 46 -0.95 18.00 8.76
C ILE A 46 -1.73 19.31 8.71
N ARG A 47 -2.80 19.34 7.90
CA ARG A 47 -3.74 20.46 7.96
C ARG A 47 -4.44 20.38 9.32
N LYS A 48 -4.16 21.35 10.18
CA LYS A 48 -4.81 21.56 11.47
C LYS A 48 -6.11 22.33 11.29
#